data_AF-A0A3L6N3V0-F1
#
_entry.id   AF-A0A3L6N3V0-F1
#
_cell.length_a   1.000
_cell.length_b   1.000
_cell.length_c   1.000
_cell.angle_alpha   90.00
_cell.angle_beta   90.00
_cell.angle_gamma   90.00
#
_symmetry.space_group_name_H-M   'P 1'
#
loop_
_entity.id
_entity.type
_entity.pdbx_description
1 polymer ?
#
loop_
_entity_poly.entity_id
_entity_poly.type
_entity_poly.pdbx_seq_one_letter_code
_entity_poly.pdbx_strand_id
1 'polypeptide(L)'
;MTADPAPAAPVANNPPAFADGPSAAAPSSSPAAPWGGLPRPKRYPIREHYDTKLAHLKAVAAFKRARLDFNIADINLLWIKREQERLAACLEKVTGLCDGDADSINNLDEQIATLEAQGEEASATSSQDWIERRRIKMAEEKAAAAATETEGSEPTTSN
;
A
#
# COMPACT_ATOMS: atom_id res chain seq x y z
N MET A 1 25.08 -20.45 -61.89
CA MET A 1 24.83 -19.33 -60.97
C MET A 1 23.50 -19.59 -60.30
N THR A 2 23.54 -20.19 -59.12
CA THR A 2 22.39 -20.55 -58.29
C THR A 2 22.70 -19.92 -56.93
N ALA A 3 21.89 -18.94 -56.53
CA ALA A 3 22.12 -18.14 -55.34
C ALA A 3 21.82 -18.94 -54.07
N ASP A 4 22.71 -18.81 -53.08
CA ASP A 4 22.51 -19.30 -51.71
C ASP A 4 21.28 -18.64 -51.07
N PRO A 5 20.48 -19.38 -50.27
CA PRO A 5 19.42 -18.76 -49.47
C PRO A 5 20.01 -18.05 -48.24
N ALA A 6 19.50 -16.84 -47.99
CA ALA A 6 19.89 -15.94 -46.91
C ALA A 6 19.66 -16.53 -45.50
N PRO A 7 20.46 -16.13 -44.49
CA PRO A 7 20.37 -16.66 -43.12
C PRO A 7 19.06 -16.23 -42.42
N ALA A 8 18.48 -17.17 -41.67
CA ALA A 8 17.25 -16.97 -40.89
C ALA A 8 17.45 -15.91 -39.79
N ALA A 9 16.43 -15.05 -39.62
CA ALA A 9 16.37 -14.01 -38.60
C ALA A 9 16.44 -14.59 -37.17
N PRO A 10 17.03 -13.86 -36.20
CA PRO A 10 17.18 -14.35 -34.84
C PRO A 10 15.83 -14.48 -34.12
N VAL A 11 15.68 -15.62 -33.46
CA VAL A 11 14.58 -16.00 -32.57
C VAL A 11 14.34 -14.88 -31.54
N ALA A 12 13.10 -14.39 -31.48
CA ALA A 12 12.67 -13.48 -30.43
C ALA A 12 12.82 -14.16 -29.06
N ASN A 13 13.63 -13.57 -28.18
CA ASN A 13 13.69 -13.93 -26.77
C ASN A 13 12.31 -13.72 -26.14
N ASN A 14 11.57 -14.79 -25.90
CA ASN A 14 10.42 -14.74 -25.00
C ASN A 14 10.93 -14.58 -23.56
N PRO A 15 10.41 -13.64 -22.75
CA PRO A 15 10.69 -13.61 -21.33
C PRO A 15 10.12 -14.88 -20.65
N PRO A 16 10.75 -15.37 -19.55
CA PRO A 16 10.32 -16.59 -18.90
C PRO A 16 8.89 -16.47 -18.37
N ALA A 17 8.13 -17.54 -18.54
CA ALA A 17 6.78 -17.68 -18.00
C ALA A 17 6.80 -17.44 -16.48
N PHE A 18 6.23 -16.31 -16.04
CA PHE A 18 5.91 -16.12 -14.64
C PHE A 18 4.85 -17.14 -14.25
N ALA A 19 5.14 -17.85 -13.17
CA ALA A 19 4.30 -18.87 -12.58
C ALA A 19 2.85 -18.37 -12.40
N ASP A 20 1.90 -19.25 -12.71
CA ASP A 20 0.48 -19.14 -12.40
C ASP A 20 0.28 -19.09 -10.87
N GLY A 21 0.57 -17.95 -10.25
CA GLY A 21 -0.08 -17.53 -9.01
C GLY A 21 -1.47 -16.99 -9.35
N PRO A 22 -2.45 -17.02 -8.42
CA PRO A 22 -3.77 -16.48 -8.70
C PRO A 22 -3.59 -15.01 -9.07
N SER A 23 -3.69 -14.72 -10.36
CA SER A 23 -3.72 -13.39 -10.90
C SER A 23 -4.88 -12.72 -10.18
N ALA A 24 -4.56 -11.87 -9.20
CA ALA A 24 -5.53 -11.02 -8.55
C ALA A 24 -6.14 -10.23 -9.70
N ALA A 25 -7.32 -10.69 -10.14
CA ALA A 25 -8.06 -10.03 -11.17
C ALA A 25 -8.14 -8.57 -10.73
N ALA A 26 -7.44 -7.69 -11.44
CA ALA A 26 -7.73 -6.27 -11.34
C ALA A 26 -9.25 -6.19 -11.47
N PRO A 27 -9.97 -5.53 -10.54
CA PRO A 27 -11.41 -5.37 -10.68
C PRO A 27 -11.65 -4.53 -11.94
N SER A 28 -11.69 -5.20 -13.09
CA SER A 28 -12.05 -4.69 -14.41
C SER A 28 -13.56 -4.64 -14.46
N SER A 29 -14.08 -3.83 -13.56
CA SER A 29 -15.45 -3.35 -13.52
C SER A 29 -15.43 -2.41 -12.33
N SER A 30 -15.13 -1.13 -12.58
CA SER A 30 -15.89 -0.11 -11.86
C SER A 30 -17.34 -0.56 -12.02
N PRO A 31 -18.08 -0.85 -10.95
CA PRO A 31 -19.51 -0.91 -11.07
C PRO A 31 -19.86 0.43 -11.72
N ALA A 32 -20.39 0.40 -12.94
CA ALA A 32 -21.20 1.50 -13.40
C ALA A 32 -22.35 1.49 -12.40
N ALA A 33 -22.12 2.11 -11.23
CA ALA A 33 -23.13 2.02 -10.22
C ALA A 33 -24.35 2.73 -10.81
N PRO A 34 -25.54 2.39 -10.30
CA PRO A 34 -26.80 2.92 -10.80
C PRO A 34 -26.93 4.37 -10.33
N TRP A 35 -25.91 5.18 -10.60
CA TRP A 35 -25.81 6.58 -10.27
C TRP A 35 -26.86 7.24 -11.15
N GLY A 36 -27.89 7.79 -10.50
CA GLY A 36 -28.96 8.50 -11.18
C GLY A 36 -28.36 9.50 -12.14
N GLY A 37 -28.36 9.12 -13.43
CA GLY A 37 -27.74 9.92 -14.47
C GLY A 37 -28.37 11.30 -14.48
N LEU A 38 -27.63 12.28 -15.00
CA LEU A 38 -28.12 13.63 -15.15
C LEU A 38 -29.55 13.60 -15.72
N PRO A 39 -30.54 14.26 -15.07
CA PRO A 39 -31.90 14.20 -15.56
C PRO A 39 -31.93 14.73 -17.00
N ARG A 40 -32.67 14.06 -17.89
CA ARG A 40 -32.63 14.39 -19.33
C ARG A 40 -33.37 15.70 -19.58
N PRO A 41 -32.78 16.67 -20.30
CA PRO A 41 -33.51 17.88 -20.68
C PRO A 41 -34.71 17.56 -21.58
N LYS A 42 -35.79 18.34 -21.46
CA LYS A 42 -36.92 18.29 -22.42
C LYS A 42 -36.42 18.62 -23.84
N ARG A 43 -37.08 18.10 -24.88
CA ARG A 43 -36.71 18.34 -26.31
C ARG A 43 -37.06 19.76 -26.75
N TYR A 44 -36.24 20.33 -27.64
CA TYR A 44 -36.42 21.70 -28.16
C TYR A 44 -37.68 21.80 -29.05
N PRO A 45 -38.44 22.91 -29.01
CA PRO A 45 -39.61 23.11 -29.88
C PRO A 45 -39.24 23.09 -31.37
N ILE A 46 -40.01 22.35 -32.17
CA ILE A 46 -39.81 22.25 -33.63
C ILE A 46 -40.77 23.23 -34.33
N ARG A 47 -40.26 23.99 -35.31
CA ARG A 47 -41.02 25.06 -36.00
C ARG A 47 -42.30 24.57 -36.68
N GLU A 48 -42.27 23.38 -37.27
CA GLU A 48 -43.37 22.80 -38.05
C GLU A 48 -44.66 22.57 -37.24
N HIS A 49 -44.58 22.61 -35.91
CA HIS A 49 -45.71 22.41 -35.02
C HIS A 49 -46.43 23.71 -34.61
N TYR A 50 -46.11 24.84 -35.24
CA TYR A 50 -46.68 26.15 -34.87
C TYR A 50 -47.22 26.89 -36.09
N ASP A 51 -48.47 27.35 -35.99
CA ASP A 51 -49.18 28.08 -37.06
C ASP A 51 -48.54 29.43 -37.38
N THR A 52 -47.84 30.04 -36.43
CA THR A 52 -47.17 31.33 -36.62
C THR A 52 -45.74 31.33 -36.12
N LYS A 53 -44.89 32.14 -36.77
CA LYS A 53 -43.51 32.38 -36.33
C LYS A 53 -43.46 32.95 -34.91
N LEU A 54 -44.43 33.78 -34.53
CA LEU A 54 -44.51 34.35 -33.18
C LEU A 54 -44.79 33.28 -32.12
N ALA A 55 -45.70 32.34 -32.38
CA ALA A 55 -45.99 31.23 -31.48
C ALA A 55 -44.77 30.32 -31.27
N HIS A 56 -44.05 29.99 -32.34
CA HIS A 56 -42.80 29.24 -32.27
C HIS A 56 -41.73 29.97 -31.43
N LEU A 57 -41.53 31.27 -31.65
CA LEU A 57 -40.55 32.06 -30.88
C LEU A 57 -40.90 32.17 -29.39
N LYS A 58 -42.19 32.31 -29.06
CA LYS A 58 -42.67 32.28 -27.67
C LYS A 58 -42.40 30.94 -27.00
N ALA A 59 -42.66 29.83 -27.71
CA ALA A 59 -42.39 28.48 -27.21
C ALA A 59 -40.89 28.22 -27.02
N VAL A 60 -40.05 28.68 -27.95
CA VAL A 60 -38.59 28.62 -27.83
C VAL A 60 -38.09 29.41 -26.61
N ALA A 61 -38.61 30.62 -26.40
CA ALA A 61 -38.24 31.43 -25.23
C ALA A 61 -38.65 30.76 -23.91
N ALA A 62 -39.87 30.20 -23.84
CA ALA A 62 -40.34 29.45 -22.69
C ALA A 62 -39.50 28.18 -22.44
N PHE A 63 -39.14 27.45 -23.49
CA PHE A 63 -38.26 26.28 -23.40
C PHE A 63 -36.88 26.65 -22.84
N LYS A 64 -36.26 27.72 -23.34
CA LYS A 64 -34.96 28.19 -22.84
C LYS A 64 -35.02 28.58 -21.36
N ARG A 65 -36.08 29.25 -20.92
CA ARG A 65 -36.30 29.56 -19.50
C ARG A 65 -36.43 28.29 -18.65
N ALA A 66 -37.30 27.37 -19.04
CA ALA A 66 -37.47 26.10 -18.33
C ALA A 66 -36.17 25.26 -18.27
N ARG A 67 -35.32 25.35 -19.30
CA ARG A 67 -34.01 24.69 -19.33
C ARG A 67 -32.99 25.37 -18.42
N LEU A 68 -33.04 26.70 -18.28
CA LEU A 68 -32.24 27.42 -17.28
C LEU A 68 -32.69 27.06 -15.86
N ASP A 69 -34.00 27.03 -15.61
CA ASP A 69 -34.57 26.66 -14.31
C ASP A 69 -34.17 25.23 -13.93
N PHE A 70 -34.27 24.29 -14.87
CA PHE A 70 -33.78 22.91 -14.72
C PHE A 70 -32.28 22.84 -14.40
N ASN A 71 -31.45 23.58 -15.15
CA ASN A 71 -30.01 23.59 -14.90
C ASN A 71 -29.67 24.15 -13.50
N ILE A 72 -30.41 25.15 -13.03
CA ILE A 72 -30.18 25.76 -11.71
C ILE A 72 -30.70 24.84 -10.60
N ALA A 73 -31.93 24.36 -10.70
CA ALA A 73 -32.57 23.57 -9.65
C ALA A 73 -32.07 22.12 -9.61
N ASP A 74 -32.13 21.40 -10.73
CA ASP A 74 -31.89 19.96 -10.75
C ASP A 74 -30.41 19.62 -10.83
N ILE A 75 -29.64 20.35 -11.65
CA ILE A 75 -28.20 20.08 -11.81
C ILE A 75 -27.41 20.74 -10.68
N ASN A 76 -27.43 22.08 -10.59
CA ASN A 76 -26.54 22.80 -9.68
C ASN A 76 -26.92 22.64 -8.20
N LEU A 77 -28.21 22.68 -7.86
CA LEU A 77 -28.63 22.67 -6.47
C LEU A 77 -28.89 21.26 -5.93
N LEU A 78 -29.45 20.35 -6.71
CA LEU A 78 -29.82 19.01 -6.23
C LEU A 78 -28.75 17.97 -6.54
N TRP A 79 -28.36 17.81 -7.80
CA TRP A 79 -27.43 16.76 -8.20
C TRP A 79 -26.00 17.02 -7.71
N ILE A 80 -25.46 18.22 -7.99
CA ILE A 80 -24.08 18.57 -7.59
C ILE A 80 -23.92 18.52 -6.07
N LYS A 81 -24.85 19.10 -5.28
CA LYS A 81 -24.73 19.08 -3.82
C LYS A 81 -24.80 17.67 -3.25
N ARG A 82 -25.73 16.85 -3.73
CA ARG A 82 -25.84 15.45 -3.31
C ARG A 82 -24.59 14.65 -3.64
N GLU A 83 -24.00 14.90 -4.81
CA GLU A 83 -22.77 14.23 -5.21
C GLU A 83 -21.57 14.71 -4.40
N GLN A 84 -21.51 16.01 -4.05
CA GLN A 84 -20.51 16.55 -3.13
C GLN A 84 -20.61 15.92 -1.73
N GLU A 85 -21.82 15.82 -1.16
CA GLU A 85 -22.04 15.15 0.13
C GLU A 85 -21.62 13.68 0.09
N ARG A 86 -21.95 12.98 -0.99
CA ARG A 86 -21.56 11.58 -1.19
C ARG A 86 -20.03 11.42 -1.29
N LEU A 87 -19.37 12.29 -2.04
CA LEU A 87 -17.91 12.30 -2.17
C LEU A 87 -17.24 12.66 -0.84
N ALA A 88 -17.78 13.62 -0.09
CA ALA A 88 -17.28 13.99 1.24
C ALA A 88 -17.35 12.79 2.20
N ALA A 89 -18.48 12.08 2.27
CA ALA A 89 -18.61 10.88 3.08
C ALA A 89 -17.68 9.74 2.64
N CYS A 90 -17.35 9.67 1.35
CA CYS A 90 -16.36 8.71 0.84
C CYS A 90 -14.95 9.08 1.30
N LEU A 91 -14.59 10.37 1.25
CA LEU A 91 -13.30 10.87 1.71
C LEU A 91 -13.13 10.68 3.21
N GLU A 92 -14.14 10.98 4.03
CA GLU A 92 -14.08 10.75 5.49
C GLU A 92 -13.78 9.28 5.84
N LYS A 93 -14.38 8.34 5.11
CA LYS A 93 -14.09 6.90 5.29
C LYS A 93 -12.64 6.56 4.95
N VAL A 94 -12.13 7.09 3.84
CA VAL A 94 -10.74 6.85 3.42
C VAL A 94 -9.77 7.47 4.43
N THR A 95 -10.03 8.68 4.90
CA THR A 95 -9.23 9.34 5.94
C THR A 95 -9.19 8.50 7.21
N GLY A 96 -10.34 8.03 7.70
CA GLY A 96 -10.37 7.19 8.90
C GLY A 96 -9.62 5.86 8.74
N LEU A 97 -9.61 5.26 7.54
CA LEU A 97 -8.78 4.09 7.26
C LEU A 97 -7.29 4.43 7.29
N CYS A 98 -6.89 5.54 6.67
CA CYS A 98 -5.49 5.98 6.68
C CYS A 98 -5.00 6.33 8.09
N ASP A 99 -5.84 6.94 8.92
CA ASP A 99 -5.50 7.23 10.32
C ASP A 99 -5.31 5.94 11.11
N GLY A 100 -6.21 4.96 10.93
CA GLY A 100 -6.08 3.63 11.55
C GLY A 100 -4.83 2.86 11.09
N ASP A 101 -4.48 2.94 9.80
CA ASP A 101 -3.25 2.36 9.28
C ASP A 101 -2.01 3.04 9.87
N ALA A 102 -2.03 4.38 10.00
CA ALA A 102 -0.93 5.14 10.60
C ALA A 102 -0.73 4.77 12.07
N ASP A 103 -1.81 4.65 12.85
CA ASP A 103 -1.75 4.21 14.25
C ASP A 103 -1.20 2.78 14.37
N SER A 104 -1.61 1.89 13.47
CA SER A 104 -1.10 0.51 13.44
C SER A 104 0.39 0.46 13.10
N ILE A 105 0.86 1.29 12.16
CA ILE A 105 2.28 1.37 11.80
C ILE A 105 3.09 1.89 13.00
N ASN A 106 2.64 2.96 13.65
CA ASN A 106 3.31 3.52 14.82
C ASN A 106 3.44 2.48 15.94
N ASN A 107 2.39 1.71 16.20
CA ASN A 107 2.43 0.63 17.20
C ASN A 107 3.42 -0.49 16.81
N LEU A 108 3.51 -0.85 15.53
CA LEU A 108 4.50 -1.81 15.06
C LEU A 108 5.92 -1.29 15.22
N ASP A 109 6.15 -0.01 14.93
CA ASP A 109 7.45 0.64 15.12
C ASP A 109 7.87 0.65 16.61
N GLU A 110 6.95 0.93 17.53
CA GLU A 110 7.19 0.84 18.97
C GLU A 110 7.55 -0.59 19.43
N GLN A 111 6.86 -1.60 18.88
CA GLN A 111 7.15 -3.01 19.17
C GLN A 111 8.52 -3.41 18.63
N ILE A 112 8.88 -2.99 17.42
CA ILE A 112 10.20 -3.23 16.82
C ILE A 112 11.28 -2.61 17.70
N ALA A 113 11.15 -1.34 18.08
CA ALA A 113 12.13 -0.67 18.93
C ALA A 113 12.31 -1.38 20.29
N THR A 114 11.21 -1.88 20.87
CA THR A 114 11.26 -2.65 22.12
C THR A 114 11.99 -3.98 21.94
N LEU A 115 11.72 -4.70 20.85
CA LEU A 115 12.38 -5.97 20.55
C LEU A 115 13.87 -5.78 20.24
N GLU A 116 14.24 -4.71 19.55
CA GLU A 116 15.64 -4.35 19.28
C GLU A 116 16.40 -4.12 20.58
N ALA A 117 15.85 -3.32 21.50
CA ALA A 117 16.45 -3.08 22.81
C ALA A 117 16.63 -4.38 23.62
N GLN A 118 15.61 -5.24 23.65
CA GLN A 118 15.70 -6.54 24.32
C GLN A 118 16.74 -7.47 23.68
N GLY A 119 16.86 -7.43 22.34
CA GLY A 119 17.87 -8.19 21.60
C GLY A 119 19.29 -7.74 21.92
N GLU A 120 19.51 -6.43 22.01
CA GLU A 120 20.80 -5.86 22.42
C GLU A 120 21.16 -6.24 23.86
N GLU A 121 20.21 -6.12 24.79
CA GLU A 121 20.41 -6.51 26.19
C GLU A 121 20.70 -8.01 26.33
N ALA A 122 19.97 -8.87 25.62
CA ALA A 122 20.20 -10.31 25.62
C ALA A 122 21.58 -10.67 25.04
N SER A 123 21.99 -10.01 23.97
CA SER A 123 23.31 -10.18 23.36
C SER A 123 24.45 -9.73 24.30
N ALA A 124 24.29 -8.58 24.95
CA ALA A 124 25.25 -8.05 25.91
C ALA A 124 25.39 -8.97 27.13
N THR A 125 24.27 -9.45 27.67
CA THR A 125 24.24 -10.37 28.82
C THR A 125 24.89 -11.71 28.45
N SER A 126 24.55 -12.28 27.29
CA SER A 126 25.18 -13.51 26.79
C SER A 126 26.70 -13.36 26.63
N SER A 127 27.15 -12.19 26.18
CA SER A 127 28.59 -11.91 26.02
C SER A 127 29.31 -11.81 27.36
N GLN A 128 28.70 -11.17 28.36
CA GLN A 128 29.24 -11.11 29.73
C GLN A 128 29.30 -12.50 30.38
N ASP A 129 28.25 -13.30 30.24
CA ASP A 129 28.18 -14.66 30.74
C ASP A 129 29.33 -15.53 30.18
N TRP A 130 29.61 -15.40 28.90
CA TRP A 130 30.72 -16.13 28.26
C TRP A 130 32.09 -15.69 28.79
N ILE A 131 32.30 -14.38 28.96
CA ILE A 131 33.54 -13.82 29.52
C ILE A 131 33.75 -14.32 30.96
N GLU A 132 32.71 -14.29 31.79
CA GLU A 132 32.79 -14.69 33.20
C GLU A 132 33.09 -16.20 33.33
N ARG A 133 32.42 -17.05 32.55
CA ARG A 133 32.72 -18.49 32.48
C ARG A 133 34.16 -18.76 32.04
N ARG A 134 34.66 -18.01 31.06
CA ARG A 134 36.05 -18.10 30.60
C ARG A 134 37.03 -17.76 31.73
N ARG A 135 36.77 -16.70 32.50
CA ARG A 135 37.62 -16.29 33.64
C ARG A 135 37.68 -17.35 34.72
N ILE A 136 36.53 -17.90 35.12
CA ILE A 136 36.45 -18.96 36.13
C ILE A 136 37.28 -20.17 35.69
N LYS A 137 37.09 -20.61 34.45
CA LYS A 137 37.85 -21.75 33.90
C LYS A 137 39.37 -21.52 33.91
N MET A 138 39.83 -20.32 33.53
CA MET A 138 41.26 -19.99 33.57
C MET A 138 41.81 -19.92 35.00
N ALA A 139 40.98 -19.51 35.98
CA ALA A 139 41.37 -19.50 37.38
C ALA A 139 41.47 -20.93 37.95
N GLU A 140 40.54 -21.82 37.58
CA GLU A 140 40.59 -23.25 37.92
C GLU A 140 41.82 -23.93 37.30
N GLU A 141 42.10 -23.68 36.01
CA GLU A 141 43.30 -24.20 35.33
C GLU A 141 44.59 -23.71 35.99
N LYS A 142 44.66 -22.43 36.41
CA LYS A 142 45.81 -21.90 37.16
C LYS A 142 45.94 -22.51 38.56
N ALA A 143 44.84 -22.69 39.27
CA ALA A 143 44.85 -23.31 40.59
C ALA A 143 45.31 -24.78 40.51
N ALA A 144 44.87 -25.51 39.49
CA ALA A 144 45.32 -26.87 39.22
C ALA A 144 46.82 -26.92 38.88
N ALA A 145 47.32 -25.99 38.05
CA ALA A 145 48.74 -25.90 37.71
C ALA A 145 49.63 -25.57 38.94
N ALA A 146 49.18 -24.66 39.81
CA ALA A 146 49.89 -24.32 41.04
C ALA A 146 49.90 -25.48 42.07
N ALA A 147 48.83 -26.29 42.11
CA ALA A 147 48.79 -27.51 42.92
C ALA A 147 49.78 -28.57 42.42
N THR A 148 49.98 -28.69 41.10
CA THR A 148 50.98 -29.62 40.54
C THR A 148 52.43 -29.17 40.72
N GLU A 149 52.70 -27.86 40.82
CA GLU A 149 54.05 -27.34 41.09
C GLU A 149 54.47 -27.45 42.57
N THR A 150 53.50 -27.57 43.49
CA THR A 150 53.77 -27.71 44.94
C THR A 150 54.05 -29.15 45.38
N GLU A 151 53.69 -30.15 44.58
CA GLU A 151 54.06 -31.57 44.83
C GLU A 151 55.48 -31.93 44.33
N GLY A 152 56.17 -31.04 43.61
CA GLY A 152 57.49 -31.30 43.01
C GLY A 152 58.72 -30.84 43.80
N SER A 153 58.58 -30.24 44.99
CA SER A 153 59.72 -29.84 45.82
C SER A 153 60.04 -30.89 46.89
N GLU A 154 60.90 -31.86 46.53
CA GLU A 154 61.57 -32.68 47.54
C GLU A 154 62.49 -31.81 48.41
N PRO A 155 62.46 -31.96 49.75
CA PRO A 155 63.37 -31.25 50.61
C PRO A 155 64.77 -31.85 50.45
N THR A 156 65.73 -31.03 50.04
CA THR A 156 67.14 -31.41 50.03
C THR A 156 67.62 -31.55 51.48
N THR A 157 67.75 -32.78 51.99
CA THR A 157 68.46 -33.05 53.24
C THR A 157 69.83 -33.62 52.92
N SER A 158 70.87 -32.81 53.14
CA SER A 158 72.27 -33.20 53.15
C SER A 158 72.57 -34.15 54.32
N ASN A 159 73.08 -35.35 54.02
CA ASN A 159 74.43 -35.84 54.35
C ASN A 159 74.58 -37.31 53.96
#